data_AF-A0A9D9W9E8-F1
#
_entry.id   AF-A0A9D9W9E8-F1
#
_cell.length_a   1.000
_cell.length_b   1.000
_cell.length_c   1.000
_cell.angle_alpha   90.00
_cell.angle_beta   90.00
_cell.angle_gamma   90.00
#
_symmetry.space_group_name_H-M   'P 1'
#
loop_
_entity.id
_entity.type
_entity.pdbx_description
1 polymer ?
#
loop_
_entity_poly.entity_id
_entity_poly.type
_entity_poly.pdbx_seq_one_letter_code
_entity_poly.pdbx_strand_id
1 'polypeptide(L)' 'SNSIDFANRMVYNKDKVAVFNFGKHIGRPVLDVLKSDPSYYDWMMKGDFPMDTKRKLTEIKLQGFQR' A
#
# COMPACT_ATOMS: atom_id res chain seq x y z
N SER A 1 -13.71 7.11 8.36
CA SER A 1 -12.86 5.94 8.04
C SER A 1 -11.75 6.40 7.13
N ASN A 2 -10.49 6.13 7.46
CA ASN A 2 -9.33 6.48 6.62
C ASN A 2 -8.83 5.27 5.80
N SER A 3 -9.61 4.19 5.74
CA SER A 3 -9.24 2.96 5.05
C SER A 3 -9.15 3.19 3.55
N ILE A 4 -8.11 2.64 2.93
CA ILE A 4 -7.89 2.69 1.47
C ILE A 4 -8.45 1.44 0.79
N ASP A 5 -8.36 0.29 1.46
CA ASP A 5 -8.87 -1.00 1.01
C ASP A 5 -9.83 -1.62 2.03
N PHE A 6 -10.66 -2.58 1.62
CA PHE A 6 -11.64 -3.21 2.52
C PHE A 6 -11.03 -4.03 3.66
N ALA A 7 -9.83 -4.57 3.47
CA ALA A 7 -9.13 -5.34 4.50
C ALA A 7 -8.28 -4.47 5.43
N ASN A 8 -8.37 -3.14 5.30
CA ASN A 8 -7.68 -2.16 6.14
C ASN A 8 -6.16 -2.39 6.22
N ARG A 9 -5.57 -2.84 5.10
CA ARG A 9 -4.13 -3.08 4.93
C ARG A 9 -3.38 -1.80 4.59
N MET A 10 -4.07 -0.81 4.02
CA MET A 10 -3.56 0.53 3.75
C MET A 10 -4.55 1.56 4.26
N VAL A 11 -4.03 2.65 4.84
CA VAL A 11 -4.83 3.75 5.38
C VAL A 11 -4.17 5.08 5.04
N TYR A 12 -4.94 6.17 5.09
CA TYR A 12 -4.38 7.51 5.09
C TYR A 12 -3.95 7.92 6.51
N ASN A 13 -2.71 8.38 6.65
CA ASN A 13 -2.23 9.01 7.88
C ASN A 13 -2.79 10.43 8.06
N LYS A 14 -2.37 11.15 9.11
CA LYS A 14 -2.83 12.51 9.42
C LYS A 14 -2.51 13.52 8.30
N ASP A 15 -1.44 13.27 7.55
CA ASP A 15 -0.97 14.12 6.45
C ASP A 15 -1.57 13.72 5.09
N LYS A 16 -2.60 12.85 5.09
CA LYS A 16 -3.23 12.28 3.88
C LYS A 16 -2.26 11.49 2.99
N VAL A 17 -1.20 10.93 3.58
CA VAL A 17 -0.27 10.02 2.91
C VAL A 17 -0.75 8.57 3.10
N ALA A 18 -0.80 7.80 2.02
CA ALA A 18 -1.11 6.38 2.07
C ALA A 18 0.02 5.62 2.76
N VAL A 19 -0.29 4.95 3.87
CA VAL A 19 0.64 4.16 4.67
C VAL A 19 0.14 2.72 4.82
N PHE A 20 1.06 1.77 5.00
CA PHE A 20 0.68 0.42 5.38
C PHE A 20 0.15 0.37 6.82
N ASN A 21 -0.87 -0.43 7.05
CA ASN A 21 -1.49 -0.63 8.36
C ASN A 21 -1.28 -2.06 8.91
N PHE A 22 -0.27 -2.76 8.39
CA PHE A 22 0.04 -4.13 8.78
C PHE A 22 1.50 -4.51 8.47
N GLY A 23 1.93 -5.66 9.01
CA GLY A 23 3.19 -6.31 8.65
C GLY A 23 4.43 -5.52 9.08
N LYS A 24 5.57 -5.84 8.48
CA LYS A 24 6.90 -5.26 8.82
C LYS A 24 7.03 -3.76 8.50
N HIS A 25 6.09 -3.19 7.75
CA HIS A 25 6.13 -1.81 7.27
C HIS A 25 4.95 -0.95 7.76
N ILE A 26 4.29 -1.36 8.84
CA ILE A 26 3.22 -0.59 9.45
C ILE A 26 3.63 0.87 9.72
N GLY A 27 2.75 1.81 9.37
CA GLY A 27 2.96 3.25 9.48
C GLY A 27 3.86 3.87 8.41
N ARG A 28 4.56 3.07 7.59
CA ARG A 28 5.44 3.60 6.54
C ARG A 28 4.65 3.96 5.27
N PRO A 29 5.02 5.05 4.56
CA PRO A 29 4.41 5.40 3.27
C PRO A 29 4.51 4.26 2.27
N VAL A 30 3.39 3.96 1.60
CA VAL A 30 3.32 2.87 0.62
C VAL A 30 4.36 3.09 -0.48
N LEU A 31 4.41 4.28 -1.07
CA LEU A 31 5.36 4.59 -2.15
C LEU A 31 6.82 4.42 -1.72
N ASP A 32 7.19 4.83 -0.51
CA ASP A 32 8.56 4.70 -0.02
C ASP A 32 8.97 3.24 0.17
N VAL A 33 8.04 2.41 0.65
CA VAL A 33 8.27 0.97 0.77
C VAL A 33 8.38 0.33 -0.61
N LEU A 34 7.51 0.67 -1.57
CA LEU A 34 7.62 0.11 -2.93
C LEU A 34 8.90 0.53 -3.66
N LYS A 35 9.49 1.69 -3.30
CA LYS A 35 10.80 2.13 -3.80
C LYS A 35 11.96 1.44 -3.09
N SER A 36 11.93 1.36 -1.76
CA SER A 36 13.04 0.85 -0.94
C SER A 36 13.06 -0.68 -0.81
N ASP A 37 11.90 -1.33 -0.93
CA ASP A 37 11.73 -2.78 -0.96
C ASP A 37 10.74 -3.18 -2.07
N PRO A 38 11.17 -3.19 -3.35
CA PRO A 38 10.30 -3.56 -4.46
C PRO A 38 9.73 -4.98 -4.34
N SER A 39 10.43 -5.88 -3.65
CA SER A 39 9.99 -7.27 -3.44
C SER A 39 8.71 -7.36 -2.61
N TYR A 40 8.43 -6.35 -1.77
CA TYR A 40 7.21 -6.28 -0.98
C TYR A 40 5.97 -6.16 -1.86
N TYR A 41 6.07 -5.47 -3.00
CA TYR A 41 5.01 -5.42 -3.99
C TYR A 41 4.70 -6.83 -4.52
N ASP A 42 5.72 -7.54 -4.99
CA ASP A 42 5.56 -8.86 -5.59
C ASP A 42 5.04 -9.88 -4.59
N TRP A 43 5.50 -9.81 -3.34
CA TRP A 43 4.98 -10.62 -2.24
C TRP A 43 3.49 -10.37 -2.00
N MET A 44 3.04 -9.11 -1.96
CA MET A 44 1.62 -8.79 -1.81
C MET A 44 0.79 -9.24 -3.03
N MET A 45 1.32 -9.09 -4.25
CA MET A 45 0.61 -9.47 -5.46
C MET A 45 0.47 -10.99 -5.62
N LYS A 46 1.48 -11.76 -5.22
CA LYS A 46 1.46 -13.23 -5.25
C LYS A 46 0.80 -13.85 -4.03
N GLY A 47 0.80 -13.16 -2.90
CA GLY A 47 0.22 -13.62 -1.64
C GLY A 47 -1.31 -13.64 -1.65
N ASP A 48 -1.87 -14.23 -0.61
CA ASP A 48 -3.32 -14.34 -0.41
C ASP A 48 -3.90 -13.05 0.20
N PHE A 49 -3.86 -11.98 -0.59
CA PHE A 49 -4.48 -10.70 -0.26
C PHE A 49 -5.76 -10.50 -1.07
N PRO A 50 -6.78 -9.84 -0.50
CA PRO A 50 -7.99 -9.49 -1.23
C PRO A 50 -7.68 -8.70 -2.50
N MET A 51 -8.47 -8.96 -3.56
CA MET A 51 -8.26 -8.31 -4.86
C MET A 51 -8.31 -6.78 -4.75
N ASP A 52 -9.16 -6.24 -3.88
CA ASP A 52 -9.24 -4.79 -3.63
C ASP A 52 -7.92 -4.23 -3.07
N THR A 53 -7.30 -4.90 -2.09
CA THR A 53 -5.98 -4.53 -1.55
C THR A 53 -4.92 -4.51 -2.67
N LYS A 54 -4.88 -5.55 -3.52
CA LYS A 54 -3.93 -5.64 -4.64
C LYS A 54 -4.16 -4.53 -5.67
N ARG A 55 -5.42 -4.25 -6.02
CA ARG A 55 -5.80 -3.19 -6.94
C ARG A 55 -5.40 -1.82 -6.39
N LYS A 56 -5.73 -1.53 -5.13
CA LYS A 56 -5.39 -0.26 -4.46
C LYS A 56 -3.89 -0.04 -4.34
N LEU A 57 -3.12 -1.10 -4.07
CA LEU A 57 -1.66 -1.04 -4.03
C LEU A 57 -1.09 -0.63 -5.40
N THR A 58 -1.64 -1.19 -6.47
CA THR A 58 -1.25 -0.89 -7.85
C THR A 58 -1.64 0.53 -8.25
N GLU A 59 -2.85 0.98 -7.89
CA GLU A 59 -3.31 2.36 -8.12
C GLU A 59 -2.34 3.37 -7.48
N ILE A 60 -1.98 3.17 -6.21
CA ILE A 60 -1.01 4.04 -5.51
C ILE A 60 0.35 4.02 -6.22
N LYS A 61 0.85 2.84 -6.59
CA LYS A 61 2.12 2.69 -7.31
C LYS A 61 2.13 3.52 -8.61
N LEU A 62 1.06 3.45 -9.42
CA LEU A 62 0.94 4.19 -10.67
C LEU A 62 0.82 5.70 -10.47
N GLN A 63 0.08 6.15 -9.45
CA GLN A 63 -0.02 7.58 -9.10
C GLN A 63 1.35 8.18 -8.73
N GLY A 64 2.25 7.39 -8.15
CA GLY A 64 3.62 7.80 -7.86
C GLY A 64 4.51 7.98 -9.10
N PHE A 65 4.15 7.39 -10.25
CA PHE A 65 4.87 7.55 -11.52
C PHE A 65 4.36 8.72 -12.37
N GLN A 66 3.11 9.16 -12.17
CA GLN A 66 2.47 10.24 -12.93
C GLN A 66 2.73 11.64 -12.33
N ARG A 67 3.60 11.73 -11.31
CA ARG A 67 3.98 12.98 -10.63
C ARG A 67 5.41 13.38 -10.93
#